data_AF-A0A7L3GVE8-F1
#
_entry.id   AF-A0A7L3GVE8-F1
#
_cell.length_a   1.000
_cell.length_b   1.000
_cell.length_c   1.000
_cell.angle_alpha   90.00
_cell.angle_beta   90.00
_cell.angle_gamma   90.00
#
_symmetry.space_group_name_H-M   'P 1'
#
loop_
_entity.id
_entity.type
_entity.pdbx_description
1 polymer ?
#
loop_
_entity_poly.entity_id
_entity_poly.type
_entity_poly.pdbx_seq_one_letter_code
_entity_poly.pdbx_strand_id
1 'polypeptide(L)'
;LQLKPFNLSSPPLSTYNQQLWLTCIVELEQHDVSLKKNVSMTVKVLGVVKDGSTPYVNNQVHNRMRLLSCAQKCSEIIVAHLGYLNYTQYNIFVSFEDLNKLMYTIQNITFTWKTYNPTFSQVEIWFRFVFVVLTFMVTCLFAHSLRKFSMRDWGIEQKWMSILLPLLLLYNDPFFPLSFLVNSWFPGMLDDLFQSLFLCALLLFWLCVYHGIRVQGERKCLTFYLPKFFIVGLLWLASVTLGIWQTVNEVHDPTYQYRVDTGNFQGMKIFFLVVASTYVLYLLFLIVRACSELHNMPYVDLRLKFLTALTFVVLVISIVILYLRFGAQVLQDNFVAELSTHYQNYI
;
A
#
# COMPACT_ATOMS: atom_id res chain seq x y z
N LEU A 1 24.89 2.52 -34.18
CA LEU A 1 23.53 2.04 -34.50
C LEU A 1 22.58 2.56 -33.42
N GLN A 2 21.39 3.05 -33.75
CA GLN A 2 20.31 3.26 -32.76
C GLN A 2 19.51 1.95 -32.70
N LEU A 3 19.19 1.44 -31.51
CA LEU A 3 18.30 0.28 -31.37
C LEU A 3 16.95 0.70 -31.95
N LYS A 4 16.38 -0.14 -32.82
CA LYS A 4 15.03 0.08 -33.34
C LYS A 4 14.05 0.05 -32.14
N PRO A 5 13.06 0.94 -32.08
CA PRO A 5 12.09 0.92 -30.99
C PRO A 5 11.35 -0.42 -30.96
N PHE A 6 11.16 -0.95 -29.75
CA PHE A 6 10.37 -2.15 -29.49
C PHE A 6 8.90 -1.76 -29.47
N ASN A 7 8.07 -2.44 -30.25
CA ASN A 7 6.62 -2.29 -30.23
C ASN A 7 6.01 -3.54 -29.60
N LEU A 8 5.40 -3.39 -28.44
CA LEU A 8 4.90 -4.49 -27.62
C LEU A 8 3.39 -4.34 -27.46
N SER A 9 2.65 -5.37 -27.83
CA SER A 9 1.20 -5.43 -27.62
C SER A 9 0.89 -6.27 -26.39
N SER A 10 0.05 -5.75 -25.51
CA SER A 10 -0.43 -6.48 -24.34
C SER A 10 -1.33 -7.64 -24.79
N PRO A 11 -1.51 -8.68 -23.95
CA PRO A 11 -2.64 -9.59 -24.10
C PRO A 11 -3.98 -8.83 -24.02
N PRO A 12 -5.10 -9.45 -24.44
CA PRO A 12 -6.43 -8.86 -24.25
C PRO A 12 -6.73 -8.73 -22.75
N LEU A 13 -7.24 -7.57 -22.36
CA LEU A 13 -7.48 -7.20 -20.97
C LEU A 13 -8.94 -6.86 -20.74
N SER A 14 -9.35 -7.07 -19.48
CA SER A 14 -10.63 -6.67 -18.93
C SER A 14 -10.39 -5.81 -17.69
N THR A 15 -11.43 -5.13 -17.21
CA THR A 15 -11.36 -4.39 -15.93
C THR A 15 -11.01 -5.31 -14.76
N TYR A 16 -11.35 -6.60 -14.82
CA TYR A 16 -10.98 -7.60 -13.81
C TYR A 16 -9.48 -7.91 -13.73
N ASN A 17 -8.68 -7.49 -14.71
CA ASN A 17 -7.22 -7.59 -14.62
C ASN A 17 -6.59 -6.54 -13.69
N GLN A 18 -7.40 -5.59 -13.20
CA GLN A 18 -7.09 -4.49 -12.26
C GLN A 18 -5.98 -3.54 -12.75
N GLN A 19 -4.75 -4.04 -12.86
CA GLN A 19 -3.54 -3.29 -13.17
C GLN A 19 -2.69 -4.05 -14.21
N LEU A 20 -1.86 -3.29 -14.94
CA LEU A 20 -0.93 -3.83 -15.93
C LEU A 20 0.47 -3.31 -15.68
N TRP A 21 1.44 -4.21 -15.59
CA TRP A 21 2.85 -3.88 -15.56
C TRP A 21 3.55 -4.43 -16.80
N LEU A 22 4.40 -3.60 -17.37
CA LEU A 22 5.42 -4.02 -18.33
C LEU A 22 6.77 -3.90 -17.65
N THR A 23 7.47 -5.01 -17.52
CA THR A 23 8.84 -5.04 -16.99
C THR A 23 9.83 -5.51 -18.05
N CYS A 24 11.09 -5.13 -17.85
CA CYS A 24 12.19 -5.42 -18.76
C CYS A 24 13.38 -5.97 -17.99
N ILE A 25 13.95 -7.06 -18.50
CA ILE A 25 15.21 -7.64 -18.01
C ILE A 25 16.19 -7.67 -19.19
N VAL A 26 17.33 -7.01 -18.99
CA VAL A 26 18.44 -6.99 -19.94
C VAL A 26 19.47 -8.04 -19.51
N GLU A 27 19.88 -8.88 -20.45
CA GLU A 27 20.90 -9.91 -20.24
C GLU A 27 22.18 -9.52 -20.98
N LEU A 28 23.31 -9.59 -20.27
CA LEU A 28 24.63 -9.26 -20.81
C LEU A 28 25.38 -10.55 -21.17
N GLU A 29 26.20 -10.49 -22.21
CA GLU A 29 26.97 -11.66 -22.69
C GLU A 29 28.08 -12.08 -21.71
N GLN A 30 28.59 -11.15 -20.89
CA GLN A 30 29.76 -11.36 -20.05
C GLN A 30 29.42 -11.49 -18.56
N HIS A 31 30.09 -12.44 -17.86
CA HIS A 31 29.61 -12.99 -16.59
C HIS A 31 30.21 -12.36 -15.31
N ASP A 32 31.33 -11.63 -15.39
CA ASP A 32 32.21 -11.42 -14.21
C ASP A 32 32.24 -10.01 -13.60
N VAL A 33 31.52 -9.01 -14.15
CA VAL A 33 31.59 -7.63 -13.62
C VAL A 33 30.21 -7.05 -13.33
N SER A 34 30.03 -6.55 -12.11
CA SER A 34 28.84 -5.78 -11.75
C SER A 34 28.87 -4.40 -12.39
N LEU A 35 27.99 -4.15 -13.36
CA LEU A 35 27.85 -2.89 -14.06
C LEU A 35 26.73 -2.05 -13.45
N LYS A 36 26.99 -0.75 -13.24
CA LYS A 36 25.97 0.24 -12.91
C LYS A 36 26.02 1.38 -13.91
N LYS A 37 24.95 1.57 -14.69
CA LYS A 37 24.90 2.62 -15.73
C LYS A 37 23.51 3.22 -15.85
N ASN A 38 23.45 4.54 -15.99
CA ASN A 38 22.21 5.24 -16.30
C ASN A 38 21.92 5.17 -17.81
N VAL A 39 20.69 4.82 -18.15
CA VAL A 39 20.20 4.76 -19.54
C VAL A 39 18.92 5.57 -19.65
N SER A 40 18.85 6.39 -20.71
CA SER A 40 17.63 7.07 -21.14
C SER A 40 16.67 6.08 -21.81
N MET A 41 15.47 5.97 -21.26
CA MET A 41 14.38 5.16 -21.77
C MET A 41 13.20 6.05 -22.13
N THR A 42 12.72 5.90 -23.35
CA THR A 42 11.58 6.62 -23.91
C THR A 42 10.42 5.65 -24.06
N VAL A 43 9.30 5.94 -23.39
CA VAL A 43 8.10 5.09 -23.39
C VAL A 43 6.91 5.85 -23.93
N LYS A 44 6.14 5.20 -24.80
CA LYS A 44 4.91 5.72 -25.36
C LYS A 44 3.81 4.67 -25.22
N VAL A 45 2.67 5.04 -24.66
CA VAL A 45 1.57 4.11 -24.38
C VAL A 45 0.35 4.48 -25.23
N LEU A 46 -0.16 3.52 -26.00
CA LEU A 46 -1.40 3.61 -26.77
C LEU A 46 -2.43 2.63 -26.19
N GLY A 47 -3.67 3.07 -26.07
CA GLY A 47 -4.80 2.18 -25.76
C GLY A 47 -5.53 1.81 -27.04
N VAL A 48 -5.99 0.58 -27.18
CA VAL A 48 -6.80 0.12 -28.33
C VAL A 48 -8.26 0.06 -27.89
N VAL A 49 -9.12 0.83 -28.55
CA VAL A 49 -10.57 0.84 -28.32
C VAL A 49 -11.21 -0.32 -29.09
N LYS A 50 -12.42 -0.73 -28.69
CA LYS A 50 -13.21 -1.78 -29.36
C LYS A 50 -13.43 -1.54 -30.86
N ASP A 51 -13.40 -0.28 -31.29
CA ASP A 51 -13.51 0.14 -32.71
C ASP A 51 -12.19 0.01 -33.50
N GLY A 52 -11.12 -0.49 -32.86
CA GLY A 52 -9.79 -0.65 -33.47
C GLY A 52 -8.94 0.62 -33.52
N SER A 53 -9.48 1.77 -33.09
CA SER A 53 -8.72 3.02 -32.96
C SER A 53 -7.71 2.94 -31.80
N THR A 54 -6.55 3.57 -31.98
CA THR A 54 -5.45 3.55 -30.99
C THR A 54 -5.15 4.94 -30.41
N PRO A 55 -6.03 5.51 -29.57
CA PRO A 55 -5.73 6.77 -28.89
C PRO A 55 -4.51 6.65 -27.98
N TYR A 56 -3.79 7.76 -27.81
CA TYR A 56 -2.74 7.86 -26.80
C TYR A 56 -3.34 7.79 -25.41
N VAL A 57 -2.68 7.03 -24.54
CA VAL A 57 -2.90 7.17 -23.10
C VAL A 57 -2.10 8.41 -22.67
N ASN A 58 -2.80 9.43 -22.18
CA ASN A 58 -2.23 10.70 -21.70
C ASN A 58 -1.47 11.60 -22.69
N ASN A 59 -1.50 11.33 -24.00
CA ASN A 59 -0.98 12.22 -25.06
C ASN A 59 0.49 12.68 -24.88
N GLN A 60 1.31 11.98 -24.09
CA GLN A 60 2.68 12.35 -23.79
C GLN A 60 3.64 11.19 -24.03
N VAL A 61 4.86 11.54 -24.46
CA VAL A 61 5.99 10.63 -24.53
C VAL A 61 6.78 10.84 -23.24
N HIS A 62 7.01 9.76 -22.50
CA HIS A 62 7.69 9.84 -21.21
C HIS A 62 9.16 9.44 -21.38
N ASN A 63 10.06 10.38 -21.11
CA ASN A 63 11.50 10.16 -21.13
C ASN A 63 11.98 10.06 -19.68
N ARG A 64 12.49 8.89 -19.30
CA ARG A 64 12.96 8.61 -17.95
C ARG A 64 14.37 8.03 -17.97
N MET A 65 15.20 8.49 -17.06
CA MET A 65 16.52 7.92 -16.84
C MET A 65 16.41 6.78 -15.83
N ARG A 66 16.89 5.59 -16.19
CA ARG A 66 16.89 4.42 -15.32
C ARG A 66 18.31 3.94 -15.05
N LEU A 67 18.58 3.58 -13.80
CA LEU A 67 19.83 2.96 -13.40
C LEU A 67 19.75 1.45 -13.66
N LEU A 68 20.50 0.99 -14.65
CA LEU A 68 20.74 -0.44 -14.87
C LEU A 68 21.81 -0.89 -13.88
N SER A 69 21.45 -1.81 -12.98
CA SER A 69 22.39 -2.56 -12.14
C SER A 69 22.41 -3.99 -12.64
N CYS A 70 23.54 -4.42 -13.17
CA CYS A 70 23.70 -5.70 -13.87
C CYS A 70 24.84 -6.51 -13.30
N ALA A 71 24.61 -7.80 -13.10
CA ALA A 71 25.67 -8.81 -13.10
C ALA A 71 25.60 -9.51 -14.47
N GLN A 72 25.38 -10.82 -14.53
CA GLN A 72 25.02 -11.52 -15.77
C GLN A 72 23.63 -11.12 -16.28
N LYS A 73 22.65 -11.06 -15.36
CA LYS A 73 21.31 -10.49 -15.61
C LYS A 73 21.17 -9.16 -14.89
N CYS A 74 20.56 -8.19 -15.56
CA CYS A 74 20.22 -6.92 -14.94
C CYS A 74 19.04 -7.08 -13.98
N SER A 75 19.04 -6.25 -12.92
CA SER A 75 17.85 -6.06 -12.09
C SER A 75 16.66 -5.67 -12.96
N GLU A 76 15.50 -6.26 -12.67
CA GLU A 76 14.27 -6.03 -13.40
C GLU A 76 13.86 -4.55 -13.28
N ILE A 77 13.52 -3.95 -14.43
CA ILE A 77 13.09 -2.55 -14.53
C ILE A 77 11.61 -2.51 -14.87
N ILE A 78 10.86 -1.70 -14.14
CA ILE A 78 9.48 -1.38 -14.49
C ILE A 78 9.51 -0.32 -15.59
N VAL A 79 9.04 -0.72 -16.78
CA VAL A 79 8.97 0.14 -17.97
C VAL A 79 7.73 1.01 -17.90
N ALA A 80 6.59 0.40 -17.61
CA ALA A 80 5.31 1.07 -17.44
C ALA A 80 4.43 0.32 -16.44
N HIS A 81 3.66 1.06 -15.67
CA HIS A 81 2.61 0.59 -14.79
C HIS A 81 1.33 1.38 -15.10
N LEU A 82 0.24 0.65 -15.33
CA LEU A 82 -1.07 1.23 -15.49
C LEU A 82 -1.95 0.74 -14.34
N GLY A 83 -2.29 1.67 -13.44
CA GLY A 83 -3.16 1.40 -12.30
C GLY A 83 -4.64 1.20 -12.65
N TYR A 84 -5.08 1.64 -13.84
CA TYR A 84 -6.47 1.55 -14.30
C TYR A 84 -6.53 1.14 -15.77
N LEU A 85 -7.36 0.14 -16.07
CA LEU A 85 -7.48 -0.46 -17.40
C LEU A 85 -8.76 0.00 -18.11
N ASN A 86 -8.61 0.99 -18.98
CA ASN A 86 -9.71 1.60 -19.73
C ASN A 86 -9.88 1.02 -21.14
N TYR A 87 -8.88 0.29 -21.62
CA TYR A 87 -8.80 -0.23 -22.98
C TYR A 87 -8.70 -1.76 -22.98
N THR A 88 -9.15 -2.40 -24.06
CA THR A 88 -9.11 -3.86 -24.20
C THR A 88 -7.73 -4.39 -24.52
N GLN A 89 -6.84 -3.53 -25.03
CA GLN A 89 -5.45 -3.86 -25.32
C GLN A 89 -4.62 -2.58 -25.26
N TYR A 90 -3.32 -2.71 -24.94
CA TYR A 90 -2.37 -1.61 -24.91
C TYR A 90 -1.17 -1.92 -25.80
N ASN A 91 -0.76 -0.94 -26.62
CA ASN A 91 0.48 -0.99 -27.38
C ASN A 91 1.49 -0.05 -26.75
N ILE A 92 2.62 -0.60 -26.28
CA ILE A 92 3.69 0.15 -25.63
C ILE A 92 4.90 0.16 -26.55
N PHE A 93 5.36 1.36 -26.89
CA PHE A 93 6.61 1.56 -27.61
C PHE A 93 7.69 1.92 -26.62
N VAL A 94 8.80 1.18 -26.69
CA VAL A 94 9.97 1.38 -25.83
C VAL A 94 11.17 1.62 -26.70
N SER A 95 11.86 2.73 -26.47
CA SER A 95 13.12 3.06 -27.13
C SER A 95 14.19 3.31 -26.10
N PHE A 96 15.41 2.84 -26.37
CA PHE A 96 16.57 3.05 -25.53
C PHE A 96 17.64 3.79 -26.32
N GLU A 97 18.04 4.96 -25.83
CA GLU A 97 18.96 5.83 -26.57
C GLU A 97 20.43 5.46 -26.32
N ASP A 98 20.76 5.03 -25.10
CA ASP A 98 22.15 4.84 -24.65
C ASP A 98 22.60 3.38 -24.50
N LEU A 99 21.72 2.40 -24.75
CA LEU A 99 22.05 0.98 -24.60
C LEU A 99 23.18 0.53 -25.56
N ASN A 100 23.27 1.14 -26.75
CA ASN A 100 24.34 0.84 -27.71
C ASN A 100 25.69 1.47 -27.37
N LYS A 101 25.76 2.34 -26.35
CA LYS A 101 27.01 2.94 -25.85
C LYS A 101 27.60 2.15 -24.68
N LEU A 102 26.97 1.03 -24.30
CA LEU A 102 27.52 0.15 -23.27
C LEU A 102 28.81 -0.50 -23.77
N MET A 103 29.80 -0.65 -22.88
CA MET A 103 31.05 -1.38 -23.19
C MET A 103 30.81 -2.86 -23.48
N TYR A 104 29.67 -3.40 -23.05
CA TYR A 104 29.34 -4.82 -23.14
C TYR A 104 28.22 -5.06 -24.15
N THR A 105 28.33 -6.15 -24.90
CA THR A 105 27.29 -6.60 -25.82
C THR A 105 26.07 -7.09 -25.05
N ILE A 106 24.89 -6.64 -25.46
CA ILE A 106 23.61 -7.09 -24.94
C ILE A 106 23.27 -8.40 -25.64
N GLN A 107 23.04 -9.47 -24.87
CA GLN A 107 22.66 -10.77 -25.41
C GLN A 107 21.18 -10.79 -25.77
N ASN A 108 20.32 -10.37 -24.83
CA ASN A 108 18.88 -10.36 -25.02
C ASN A 108 18.20 -9.30 -24.15
N ILE A 109 17.04 -8.82 -24.62
CA ILE A 109 16.16 -7.93 -23.88
C ILE A 109 14.79 -8.61 -23.81
N THR A 110 14.40 -9.01 -22.61
CA THR A 110 13.14 -9.73 -22.38
C THR A 110 12.12 -8.81 -21.72
N PHE A 111 10.92 -8.77 -22.30
CA PHE A 111 9.80 -7.99 -21.78
C PHE A 111 8.74 -8.94 -21.22
N THR A 112 8.28 -8.66 -20.01
CA THR A 112 7.26 -9.48 -19.33
C THR A 112 6.07 -8.63 -18.91
N TRP A 113 4.88 -9.12 -19.26
CA TRP A 113 3.62 -8.54 -18.82
C TRP A 113 3.17 -9.20 -17.51
N LYS A 114 2.87 -8.39 -16.50
CA LYS A 114 2.26 -8.85 -15.24
C LYS A 114 0.88 -8.20 -15.11
N THR A 115 -0.12 -8.98 -14.70
CA THR A 115 -1.51 -8.55 -14.48
C THR A 115 -2.16 -9.42 -13.42
N TYR A 116 -3.24 -8.95 -12.81
CA TYR A 116 -4.03 -9.80 -11.92
C TYR A 116 -4.86 -10.82 -12.71
N ASN A 117 -5.03 -12.00 -12.11
CA ASN A 117 -5.94 -13.01 -12.64
C ASN A 117 -7.40 -12.56 -12.42
N PRO A 118 -8.24 -12.48 -13.48
CA PRO A 118 -9.64 -12.10 -13.36
C PRO A 118 -10.43 -12.95 -12.34
N THR A 119 -10.12 -14.24 -12.24
CA THR A 119 -10.77 -15.15 -11.29
C THR A 119 -10.43 -14.77 -9.85
N PHE A 120 -9.19 -14.34 -9.60
CA PHE A 120 -8.77 -13.86 -8.29
C PHE A 120 -9.53 -12.58 -7.92
N SER A 121 -9.66 -11.63 -8.85
CA SER A 121 -10.43 -10.39 -8.64
C SER A 121 -11.89 -10.67 -8.29
N GLN A 122 -12.52 -11.68 -8.90
CA GLN A 122 -13.89 -12.07 -8.55
C GLN A 122 -13.99 -12.62 -7.13
N VAL A 123 -13.05 -13.47 -6.72
CA VAL A 123 -12.98 -14.00 -5.35
C VAL A 123 -12.74 -12.86 -4.35
N GLU A 124 -11.87 -11.92 -4.68
CA GLU A 124 -11.57 -10.74 -3.86
C GLU A 124 -12.83 -9.88 -3.62
N ILE A 125 -13.61 -9.60 -4.66
CA ILE A 125 -14.89 -8.86 -4.53
C ILE A 125 -15.81 -9.56 -3.53
N TRP A 126 -15.98 -10.88 -3.66
CA TRP A 126 -16.83 -11.66 -2.75
C TRP A 126 -16.30 -11.65 -1.32
N PHE A 127 -14.99 -11.78 -1.15
CA PHE A 127 -14.36 -11.80 0.16
C PHE A 127 -14.51 -10.46 0.89
N ARG A 128 -14.25 -9.33 0.20
CA ARG A 128 -14.49 -7.98 0.72
C ARG A 128 -15.97 -7.80 1.08
N PHE A 129 -16.89 -8.21 0.20
CA PHE A 129 -18.33 -8.12 0.42
C PHE A 129 -18.79 -8.88 1.68
N VAL A 130 -18.33 -10.12 1.87
CA VAL A 130 -18.64 -10.92 3.06
C VAL A 130 -18.17 -10.20 4.34
N PHE A 131 -16.97 -9.63 4.34
CA PHE A 131 -16.49 -8.88 5.51
C PHE A 131 -17.26 -7.58 5.75
N VAL A 132 -17.66 -6.86 4.71
CA VAL A 132 -18.53 -5.68 4.85
C VAL A 132 -19.86 -6.06 5.51
N VAL A 133 -20.50 -7.15 5.07
CA VAL A 133 -21.76 -7.63 5.65
C VAL A 133 -21.56 -8.07 7.11
N LEU A 134 -20.54 -8.86 7.41
CA LEU A 134 -20.25 -9.32 8.78
C LEU A 134 -19.95 -8.13 9.72
N THR A 135 -19.14 -7.18 9.29
CA THR A 135 -18.81 -6.00 10.10
C THR A 135 -20.01 -5.08 10.30
N PHE A 136 -20.86 -4.92 9.29
CA PHE A 136 -22.14 -4.21 9.43
C PHE A 136 -23.04 -4.90 10.48
N MET A 137 -23.21 -6.22 10.40
CA MET A 137 -24.00 -6.99 11.37
C MET A 137 -23.47 -6.83 12.79
N VAL A 138 -22.16 -6.96 13.00
CA VAL A 138 -21.52 -6.76 14.32
C VAL A 138 -21.70 -5.33 14.82
N THR A 139 -21.59 -4.33 13.95
CA THR A 139 -21.81 -2.92 14.30
C THR A 139 -23.25 -2.68 14.75
N CYS A 140 -24.22 -3.23 14.04
CA CYS A 140 -25.63 -3.15 14.42
C CYS A 140 -25.92 -3.88 15.74
N LEU A 141 -25.37 -5.08 15.93
CA LEU A 141 -25.51 -5.83 17.17
C LEU A 141 -24.91 -5.10 18.37
N PHE A 142 -23.73 -4.47 18.19
CA PHE A 142 -23.09 -3.66 19.21
C PHE A 142 -23.93 -2.44 19.58
N ALA A 143 -24.40 -1.68 18.58
CA ALA A 143 -25.26 -0.53 18.79
C ALA A 143 -26.60 -0.91 19.46
N HIS A 144 -27.20 -2.03 19.05
CA HIS A 144 -28.43 -2.55 19.64
C HIS A 144 -28.22 -2.96 21.12
N SER A 145 -27.15 -3.68 21.41
CA SER A 145 -26.83 -4.16 22.76
C SER A 145 -26.59 -3.01 23.74
N LEU A 146 -25.99 -1.91 23.28
CA LEU A 146 -25.69 -0.75 24.11
C LEU A 146 -26.76 0.35 24.11
N ARG A 147 -27.84 0.21 23.31
CA ARG A 147 -28.91 1.20 23.22
C ARG A 147 -29.53 1.56 24.57
N LYS A 148 -29.56 0.60 25.51
CA LYS A 148 -30.14 0.80 26.86
C LYS A 148 -29.25 1.63 27.79
N PHE A 149 -27.96 1.78 27.48
CA PHE A 149 -26.99 2.47 28.33
C PHE A 149 -26.64 3.84 27.75
N SER A 150 -26.64 4.87 28.59
CA SER A 150 -26.22 6.21 28.18
C SER A 150 -24.73 6.24 27.84
N MET A 151 -24.37 6.95 26.76
CA MET A 151 -22.98 7.19 26.34
C MET A 151 -22.07 7.74 27.45
N ARG A 152 -22.63 8.38 28.49
CA ARG A 152 -21.86 8.89 29.63
C ARG A 152 -21.23 7.76 30.45
N ASP A 153 -21.99 6.69 30.65
CA ASP A 153 -21.63 5.55 31.51
C ASP A 153 -20.75 4.52 30.78
N TRP A 154 -20.54 4.70 29.47
CA TRP A 154 -19.74 3.78 28.69
C TRP A 154 -18.26 3.85 29.09
N GLY A 155 -17.65 2.67 29.20
CA GLY A 155 -16.22 2.52 29.35
C GLY A 155 -15.46 3.10 28.16
N ILE A 156 -14.17 3.43 28.35
CA ILE A 156 -13.34 3.96 27.27
C ILE A 156 -13.26 3.00 26.08
N GLU A 157 -13.18 1.69 26.34
CA GLU A 157 -13.18 0.65 25.31
C GLU A 157 -14.48 0.66 24.51
N GLN A 158 -15.64 0.70 25.16
CA GLN A 158 -16.94 0.73 24.47
C GLN A 158 -17.10 1.98 23.59
N LYS A 159 -16.66 3.15 24.10
CA LYS A 159 -16.65 4.41 23.33
C LYS A 159 -15.80 4.30 22.07
N TRP A 160 -14.61 3.72 22.18
CA TRP A 160 -13.74 3.50 21.01
C TRP A 160 -14.24 2.41 20.08
N MET A 161 -14.81 1.32 20.59
CA MET A 161 -15.43 0.28 19.75
C MET A 161 -16.59 0.84 18.91
N SER A 162 -17.35 1.80 19.45
CA SER A 162 -18.38 2.51 18.70
C SER A 162 -17.86 3.34 17.53
N ILE A 163 -16.57 3.74 17.55
CA ILE A 163 -15.92 4.50 16.48
C ILE A 163 -15.18 3.55 15.53
N LEU A 164 -14.46 2.56 16.08
CA LEU A 164 -13.66 1.61 15.32
C LEU A 164 -14.50 0.67 14.46
N LEU A 165 -15.68 0.23 14.92
CA LEU A 165 -16.52 -0.69 14.15
C LEU A 165 -17.05 -0.07 12.84
N PRO A 166 -17.61 1.15 12.83
CA PRO A 166 -17.91 1.86 11.58
C PRO A 166 -16.68 2.12 10.70
N LEU A 167 -15.53 2.45 11.30
CA LEU A 167 -14.30 2.65 10.53
C LEU A 167 -13.76 1.35 9.91
N LEU A 168 -13.93 0.22 10.59
CA LEU A 168 -13.57 -1.11 10.06
C LEU A 168 -14.45 -1.48 8.86
N LEU A 169 -15.73 -1.07 8.87
CA LEU A 169 -16.59 -1.23 7.70
C LEU A 169 -16.03 -0.46 6.50
N LEU A 170 -15.55 0.77 6.70
CA LEU A 170 -14.91 1.56 5.65
C LEU A 170 -13.56 0.98 5.22
N TYR A 171 -12.80 0.40 6.15
CA TYR A 171 -11.54 -0.30 5.87
C TYR A 171 -11.73 -1.51 4.95
N ASN A 172 -12.87 -2.22 5.06
CA ASN A 172 -13.20 -3.34 4.18
C ASN A 172 -13.63 -2.91 2.75
N ASP A 173 -13.51 -1.62 2.44
CA ASP A 173 -13.75 -1.02 1.12
C ASP A 173 -15.09 -1.46 0.50
N PRO A 174 -16.23 -0.94 0.99
CA PRO A 174 -17.54 -1.22 0.40
C PRO A 174 -17.66 -0.67 -1.03
N PHE A 175 -16.76 0.21 -1.44
CA PHE A 175 -16.74 0.83 -2.76
C PHE A 175 -15.82 0.09 -3.75
N PHE A 176 -15.17 -1.00 -3.35
CA PHE A 176 -14.30 -1.78 -4.23
C PHE A 176 -14.93 -2.13 -5.58
N PRO A 177 -16.20 -2.60 -5.66
CA PRO A 177 -16.84 -2.90 -6.94
C PRO A 177 -16.98 -1.67 -7.86
N LEU A 178 -17.04 -0.46 -7.29
CA LEU A 178 -17.11 0.79 -8.06
C LEU A 178 -15.84 1.03 -8.88
N SER A 179 -14.68 0.53 -8.43
CA SER A 179 -13.41 0.65 -9.17
C SER A 179 -13.45 -0.03 -10.55
N PHE A 180 -14.30 -1.05 -10.72
CA PHE A 180 -14.50 -1.75 -12.00
C PHE A 180 -15.55 -1.09 -12.90
N LEU A 181 -16.41 -0.24 -12.32
CA LEU A 181 -17.48 0.46 -13.03
C LEU A 181 -17.06 1.86 -13.46
N VAL A 182 -16.25 2.53 -12.63
CA VAL A 182 -15.78 3.89 -12.83
C VAL A 182 -14.27 3.88 -12.99
N ASN A 183 -13.83 4.16 -14.21
CA ASN A 183 -12.42 4.31 -14.58
C ASN A 183 -11.86 5.65 -14.07
N SER A 184 -11.70 5.77 -12.76
CA SER A 184 -11.21 6.99 -12.11
C SER A 184 -10.25 6.64 -10.98
N TRP A 185 -9.39 7.60 -10.65
CA TRP A 185 -8.50 7.56 -9.49
C TRP A 185 -9.23 7.67 -8.15
N PHE A 186 -10.49 8.13 -8.18
CA PHE A 186 -11.28 8.47 -7.00
C PHE A 186 -11.57 7.27 -6.07
N PRO A 187 -12.02 6.09 -6.55
CA PRO A 187 -12.17 4.91 -5.69
C PRO A 187 -10.88 4.50 -4.99
N GLY A 188 -9.73 4.54 -5.69
CA GLY A 188 -8.43 4.25 -5.10
C GLY A 188 -8.02 5.24 -4.00
N MET A 189 -8.26 6.54 -4.22
CA MET A 189 -8.02 7.56 -3.19
C MET A 189 -8.87 7.36 -1.93
N LEU A 190 -10.15 6.98 -2.11
CA LEU A 190 -11.04 6.71 -0.98
C LEU A 190 -10.57 5.50 -0.17
N ASP A 191 -10.12 4.43 -0.82
CA ASP A 191 -9.55 3.25 -0.17
C ASP A 191 -8.33 3.65 0.67
N ASP A 192 -7.36 4.35 0.09
CA ASP A 192 -6.18 4.86 0.80
C ASP A 192 -6.53 5.72 2.03
N LEU A 193 -7.56 6.57 1.91
CA LEU A 193 -8.04 7.43 2.98
C LEU A 193 -8.71 6.63 4.10
N PHE A 194 -9.60 5.69 3.77
CA PHE A 194 -10.29 4.89 4.78
C PHE A 194 -9.34 3.92 5.48
N GLN A 195 -8.41 3.31 4.73
CA GLN A 195 -7.38 2.44 5.30
C GLN A 195 -6.49 3.19 6.30
N SER A 196 -5.94 4.33 5.88
CA SER A 196 -5.10 5.16 6.76
C SER A 196 -5.86 5.69 7.97
N LEU A 197 -7.12 6.10 7.80
CA LEU A 197 -7.97 6.58 8.89
C LEU A 197 -8.24 5.49 9.93
N PHE A 198 -8.64 4.29 9.51
CA PHE A 198 -8.90 3.17 10.42
C PHE A 198 -7.63 2.77 11.19
N LEU A 199 -6.51 2.60 10.48
CA LEU A 199 -5.24 2.24 11.12
C LEU A 199 -4.81 3.29 12.14
N CYS A 200 -4.90 4.58 11.82
CA CYS A 200 -4.58 5.65 12.76
C CYS A 200 -5.56 5.67 13.95
N ALA A 201 -6.86 5.47 13.72
CA ALA A 201 -7.84 5.35 14.82
C ALA A 201 -7.54 4.16 15.74
N LEU A 202 -7.08 3.03 15.18
CA LEU A 202 -6.64 1.87 15.95
C LEU A 202 -5.38 2.18 16.79
N LEU A 203 -4.40 2.88 16.21
CA LEU A 203 -3.21 3.34 16.94
C LEU A 203 -3.57 4.29 18.08
N LEU A 204 -4.54 5.19 17.86
CA LEU A 204 -5.03 6.12 18.87
C LEU A 204 -5.79 5.39 19.98
N PHE A 205 -6.62 4.41 19.63
CA PHE A 205 -7.31 3.54 20.58
C PHE A 205 -6.32 2.90 21.56
N TRP A 206 -5.22 2.33 21.07
CA TRP A 206 -4.22 1.70 21.94
C TRP A 206 -3.61 2.66 22.94
N LEU A 207 -3.22 3.86 22.49
CA LEU A 207 -2.72 4.91 23.41
C LEU A 207 -3.77 5.32 24.44
N CYS A 208 -5.03 5.41 24.02
CA CYS A 208 -6.13 5.80 24.89
C CYS A 208 -6.47 4.73 25.94
N VAL A 209 -6.44 3.44 25.58
CA VAL A 209 -6.74 2.36 26.53
C VAL A 209 -5.60 2.22 27.55
N TYR A 210 -4.34 2.16 27.13
CA TYR A 210 -3.22 2.02 28.09
C TYR A 210 -3.11 3.21 29.05
N HIS A 211 -3.24 4.43 28.54
CA HIS A 211 -3.27 5.60 29.41
C HIS A 211 -4.55 5.65 30.26
N GLY A 212 -5.67 5.17 29.71
CA GLY A 212 -6.98 5.15 30.38
C GLY A 212 -7.08 4.13 31.51
N ILE A 213 -6.38 3.00 31.42
CA ILE A 213 -6.29 1.99 32.48
C ILE A 213 -5.54 2.54 33.70
N ARG A 214 -4.56 3.42 33.48
CA ARG A 214 -3.67 3.96 34.51
C ARG A 214 -4.31 5.03 35.40
N VAL A 215 -5.12 5.93 34.84
CA VAL A 215 -5.62 7.12 35.54
C VAL A 215 -7.07 6.90 35.98
N GLN A 216 -7.25 6.40 37.20
CA GLN A 216 -8.53 6.43 37.93
C GLN A 216 -8.69 7.82 38.62
N GLY A 217 -9.21 8.81 37.90
CA GLY A 217 -9.47 10.17 38.41
C GLY A 217 -10.09 11.10 37.37
N GLU A 218 -10.57 12.28 37.79
CA GLU A 218 -11.20 13.28 36.90
C GLU A 218 -10.23 13.79 35.82
N ARG A 219 -10.60 13.58 34.55
CA ARG A 219 -9.75 13.90 33.40
C ARG A 219 -10.13 15.25 32.83
N LYS A 220 -9.16 16.15 32.68
CA LYS A 220 -9.29 17.23 31.68
C LYS A 220 -9.16 16.59 30.29
N CYS A 221 -10.29 16.48 29.58
CA CYS A 221 -10.39 15.87 28.24
C CYS A 221 -9.28 16.36 27.30
N LEU A 222 -9.02 17.67 27.31
CA LEU A 222 -8.04 18.32 26.44
C LEU A 222 -6.62 17.78 26.64
N THR A 223 -6.12 17.78 27.88
CA THR A 223 -4.74 17.33 28.20
C THR A 223 -4.56 15.83 27.99
N PHE A 224 -5.64 15.05 28.13
CA PHE A 224 -5.60 13.62 27.89
C PHE A 224 -5.52 13.29 26.39
N TYR A 225 -6.32 13.94 25.54
CA TYR A 225 -6.44 13.58 24.14
C TYR A 225 -5.47 14.33 23.21
N LEU A 226 -5.23 15.64 23.42
CA LEU A 226 -4.41 16.47 22.52
C LEU A 226 -3.05 15.88 22.13
N PRO A 227 -2.16 15.49 23.08
CA PRO A 227 -0.84 14.99 22.71
C PRO A 227 -0.91 13.67 21.92
N LYS A 228 -1.93 12.85 22.17
CA LYS A 228 -2.14 11.57 21.46
C LYS A 228 -2.66 11.83 20.04
N PHE A 229 -3.63 12.73 19.90
CA PHE A 229 -4.12 13.17 18.59
C PHE A 229 -3.05 13.87 17.77
N PHE A 230 -2.13 14.61 18.40
CA PHE A 230 -1.04 15.25 17.67
C PHE A 230 -0.10 14.22 17.04
N ILE A 231 0.40 13.24 17.82
CA ILE A 231 1.31 12.20 17.30
C ILE A 231 0.63 11.37 16.22
N VAL A 232 -0.58 10.87 16.49
CA VAL A 232 -1.31 10.02 15.54
C VAL A 232 -1.83 10.82 14.34
N GLY A 233 -2.22 12.08 14.54
CA GLY A 233 -2.65 12.98 13.48
C GLY A 233 -1.53 13.30 12.50
N LEU A 234 -0.29 13.48 12.99
CA LEU A 234 0.88 13.61 12.12
C LEU A 234 1.14 12.34 11.30
N LEU A 235 0.98 11.15 11.90
CA LEU A 235 1.08 9.88 11.17
C LEU A 235 0.00 9.76 10.09
N TRP A 236 -1.24 10.11 10.42
CA TRP A 236 -2.35 10.07 9.50
C TRP A 236 -2.15 11.02 8.31
N LEU A 237 -1.84 12.29 8.60
CA LEU A 237 -1.54 13.29 7.57
C LEU A 237 -0.39 12.82 6.67
N ALA A 238 0.66 12.23 7.26
CA ALA A 238 1.78 11.74 6.49
C ALA A 238 1.42 10.53 5.61
N SER A 239 0.63 9.60 6.12
CA SER A 239 0.17 8.43 5.37
C SER A 239 -0.76 8.82 4.21
N VAL A 240 -1.71 9.74 4.45
CA VAL A 240 -2.67 10.20 3.43
C VAL A 240 -1.95 10.97 2.34
N THR A 241 -1.06 11.90 2.71
CA THR A 241 -0.30 12.67 1.72
C THR A 241 0.60 11.76 0.87
N LEU A 242 1.28 10.76 1.46
CA LEU A 242 2.06 9.78 0.71
C LEU A 242 1.20 8.96 -0.26
N GLY A 243 0.06 8.43 0.20
CA GLY A 243 -0.86 7.63 -0.62
C GLY A 243 -1.44 8.43 -1.79
N ILE A 244 -2.02 9.60 -1.51
CA ILE A 244 -2.60 10.47 -2.55
C ILE A 244 -1.51 10.93 -3.53
N TRP A 245 -0.34 11.34 -3.03
CA TRP A 245 0.76 11.76 -3.89
C TRP A 245 1.21 10.64 -4.83
N GLN A 246 1.29 9.41 -4.33
CA GLN A 246 1.64 8.25 -5.15
C GLN A 246 0.57 7.99 -6.21
N THR A 247 -0.69 7.86 -5.82
CA THR A 247 -1.82 7.54 -6.71
C THR A 247 -2.00 8.60 -7.81
N VAL A 248 -1.86 9.89 -7.47
CA VAL A 248 -1.98 10.98 -8.46
C VAL A 248 -0.84 10.96 -9.48
N ASN A 249 0.40 10.69 -9.04
CA ASN A 249 1.53 10.65 -9.96
C ASN A 249 1.54 9.41 -10.85
N GLU A 250 1.14 8.25 -10.34
CA GLU A 250 1.00 7.02 -11.14
C GLU A 250 -0.09 7.14 -12.22
N VAL A 251 -1.16 7.88 -11.93
CA VAL A 251 -2.21 8.17 -12.92
C VAL A 251 -1.74 9.16 -13.98
N HIS A 252 -0.93 10.15 -13.60
CA HIS A 252 -0.46 11.17 -14.54
C HIS A 252 0.70 10.66 -15.41
N ASP A 253 1.58 9.83 -14.85
CA ASP A 253 2.72 9.27 -15.56
C ASP A 253 2.82 7.75 -15.31
N PRO A 254 2.48 6.91 -16.31
CA PRO A 254 2.55 5.46 -16.18
C PRO A 254 4.00 4.94 -16.09
N THR A 255 5.00 5.79 -16.33
CA THR A 255 6.42 5.47 -16.12
C THR A 255 6.93 5.99 -14.78
N TYR A 256 6.10 6.58 -13.93
CA TYR A 256 6.56 7.09 -12.63
C TYR A 256 6.99 5.96 -11.70
N GLN A 257 8.16 6.11 -11.06
CA GLN A 257 8.59 5.21 -10.00
C GLN A 257 9.01 6.03 -8.76
N TYR A 258 8.21 5.92 -7.69
CA TYR A 258 8.38 6.69 -6.45
C TYR A 258 9.79 6.56 -5.81
N ARG A 259 10.49 5.45 -6.06
CA ARG A 259 11.83 5.18 -5.52
C ARG A 259 12.92 6.07 -6.12
N VAL A 260 12.79 6.45 -7.38
CA VAL A 260 13.89 7.03 -8.18
C VAL A 260 13.56 8.46 -8.60
N ASP A 261 12.28 8.78 -8.81
CA ASP A 261 11.87 10.00 -9.51
C ASP A 261 11.57 11.20 -8.59
N THR A 262 11.61 11.06 -7.25
CA THR A 262 11.29 12.20 -6.36
C THR A 262 12.05 12.18 -5.03
N GLY A 263 12.94 13.16 -4.84
CA GLY A 263 13.66 13.37 -3.57
C GLY A 263 12.73 13.75 -2.41
N ASN A 264 11.71 14.56 -2.67
CA ASN A 264 10.73 14.97 -1.64
C ASN A 264 9.92 13.79 -1.08
N PHE A 265 9.65 12.77 -1.90
CA PHE A 265 8.97 11.55 -1.46
C PHE A 265 9.82 10.78 -0.43
N GLN A 266 11.15 10.73 -0.63
CA GLN A 266 12.07 10.15 0.35
C GLN A 266 12.08 10.94 1.66
N GLY A 267 12.07 12.27 1.59
CA GLY A 267 11.95 13.13 2.78
C GLY A 267 10.67 12.84 3.58
N MET A 268 9.54 12.72 2.89
CA MET A 268 8.25 12.42 3.52
C MET A 268 8.18 11.00 4.10
N LYS A 269 8.81 10.02 3.44
CA LYS A 269 8.99 8.66 3.97
C LYS A 269 9.83 8.65 5.24
N ILE A 270 10.95 9.38 5.26
CA ILE A 270 11.80 9.51 6.45
C ILE A 270 11.01 10.17 7.59
N PHE A 271 10.28 11.25 7.31
CA PHE A 271 9.40 11.90 8.28
C PHE A 271 8.39 10.92 8.87
N PHE A 272 7.67 10.17 8.04
CA PHE A 272 6.73 9.13 8.48
C PHE A 272 7.40 8.10 9.41
N LEU A 273 8.58 7.59 9.06
CA LEU A 273 9.32 6.61 9.87
C LEU A 273 9.78 7.18 11.21
N VAL A 274 10.20 8.45 11.27
CA VAL A 274 10.61 9.12 12.51
C VAL A 274 9.42 9.29 13.47
N VAL A 275 8.27 9.75 12.95
CA VAL A 275 7.05 9.89 13.77
C VAL A 275 6.56 8.51 14.22
N ALA A 276 6.62 7.49 13.35
CA ALA A 276 6.21 6.13 13.69
C ALA A 276 7.10 5.52 14.79
N SER A 277 8.41 5.75 14.71
CA SER A 277 9.36 5.31 15.74
C SER A 277 9.07 5.98 17.09
N THR A 278 8.80 7.29 17.07
CA THR A 278 8.41 8.04 18.28
C THR A 278 7.11 7.50 18.88
N TYR A 279 6.12 7.15 18.05
CA TYR A 279 4.88 6.51 18.48
C TYR A 279 5.14 5.15 19.15
N VAL A 280 5.95 4.27 18.54
CA VAL A 280 6.25 2.94 19.08
C VAL A 280 6.95 3.06 20.43
N LEU A 281 7.93 3.96 20.57
CA LEU A 281 8.61 4.21 21.84
C LEU A 281 7.63 4.72 22.91
N TYR A 282 6.72 5.62 22.55
CA TYR A 282 5.70 6.13 23.47
C TYR A 282 4.71 5.03 23.90
N LEU A 283 4.28 4.19 22.98
CA LEU A 283 3.41 3.05 23.28
C LEU A 283 4.11 2.03 24.19
N LEU A 284 5.36 1.67 23.90
CA LEU A 284 6.16 0.78 24.74
C LEU A 284 6.32 1.35 26.15
N PHE A 285 6.60 2.64 26.28
CA PHE A 285 6.65 3.31 27.59
C PHE A 285 5.33 3.17 28.35
N LEU A 286 4.19 3.37 27.68
CA LEU A 286 2.87 3.20 28.31
C LEU A 286 2.60 1.75 28.72
N ILE A 287 2.99 0.77 27.90
CA ILE A 287 2.83 -0.67 28.20
C ILE A 287 3.68 -1.05 29.42
N VAL A 288 4.99 -0.76 29.40
CA VAL A 288 5.91 -1.10 30.51
C VAL A 288 5.42 -0.48 31.81
N ARG A 289 5.00 0.79 31.75
CA ARG A 289 4.48 1.48 32.92
C ARG A 289 3.14 0.89 33.40
N ALA A 290 2.23 0.55 32.48
CA ALA A 290 0.98 -0.09 32.84
C ALA A 290 1.23 -1.45 33.50
N CYS A 291 2.13 -2.28 32.96
CA CYS A 291 2.49 -3.57 33.55
C CYS A 291 3.14 -3.41 34.95
N SER A 292 4.01 -2.41 35.12
CA SER A 292 4.68 -2.15 36.40
C SER A 292 3.72 -1.64 37.49
N GLU A 293 2.86 -0.67 37.17
CA GLU A 293 1.92 -0.08 38.14
C GLU A 293 0.75 -1.00 38.48
N LEU A 294 0.33 -1.92 37.58
CA LEU A 294 -0.84 -2.79 37.78
C LEU A 294 -0.54 -4.22 38.22
N HIS A 295 0.74 -4.61 38.35
CA HIS A 295 1.10 -5.97 38.77
C HIS A 295 0.46 -6.40 40.10
N ASN A 296 0.11 -5.44 40.96
CA ASN A 296 -0.46 -5.68 42.28
C ASN A 296 -2.00 -5.77 42.32
N MET A 297 -2.73 -5.69 41.20
CA MET A 297 -4.20 -5.71 41.17
C MET A 297 -4.79 -6.95 40.45
N PRO A 298 -5.44 -7.90 41.15
CA PRO A 298 -5.81 -9.21 40.61
C PRO A 298 -6.90 -9.18 39.52
N TYR A 299 -7.87 -8.25 39.58
CA TYR A 299 -8.97 -8.19 38.59
C TYR A 299 -8.56 -7.46 37.29
N VAL A 300 -7.54 -6.60 37.37
CA VAL A 300 -7.06 -5.81 36.22
C VAL A 300 -6.02 -6.60 35.42
N ASP A 301 -5.36 -7.57 36.05
CA ASP A 301 -4.33 -8.41 35.45
C ASP A 301 -4.83 -9.24 34.26
N LEU A 302 -6.01 -9.89 34.35
CA LEU A 302 -6.56 -10.67 33.22
C LEU A 302 -6.89 -9.78 32.01
N ARG A 303 -7.57 -8.65 32.26
CA ARG A 303 -7.94 -7.67 31.23
C ARG A 303 -6.70 -7.08 30.55
N LEU A 304 -5.67 -6.76 31.34
CA LEU A 304 -4.40 -6.24 30.83
C LEU A 304 -3.65 -7.30 30.03
N LYS A 305 -3.64 -8.58 30.44
CA LYS A 305 -3.00 -9.68 29.71
C LYS A 305 -3.62 -9.91 28.33
N PHE A 306 -4.95 -9.94 28.23
CA PHE A 306 -5.63 -10.08 26.92
C PHE A 306 -5.36 -8.89 26.02
N LEU A 307 -5.43 -7.67 26.57
CA LEU A 307 -5.19 -6.45 25.82
C LEU A 307 -3.73 -6.35 25.34
N THR A 308 -2.76 -6.68 26.20
CA THR A 308 -1.33 -6.66 25.88
C THR A 308 -0.97 -7.71 24.85
N ALA A 309 -1.46 -8.94 24.98
CA ALA A 309 -1.31 -9.98 23.97
C ALA A 309 -1.85 -9.52 22.60
N LEU A 310 -3.06 -8.96 22.58
CA LEU A 310 -3.67 -8.46 21.34
C LEU A 310 -2.86 -7.30 20.73
N THR A 311 -2.41 -6.34 21.53
CA THR A 311 -1.54 -5.26 21.02
C THR A 311 -0.24 -5.73 20.47
N PHE A 312 0.38 -6.72 21.10
CA PHE A 312 1.64 -7.26 20.65
C PHE A 312 1.48 -7.92 19.28
N VAL A 313 0.43 -8.73 19.11
CA VAL A 313 0.10 -9.34 17.81
C VAL A 313 -0.15 -8.26 16.75
N VAL A 314 -0.95 -7.24 17.05
CA VAL A 314 -1.24 -6.15 16.10
C VAL A 314 0.02 -5.36 15.75
N LEU A 315 0.90 -5.09 16.71
CA LEU A 315 2.17 -4.39 16.47
C LEU A 315 3.11 -5.22 15.60
N VAL A 316 3.25 -6.52 15.87
CA VAL A 316 4.08 -7.42 15.04
C VAL A 316 3.56 -7.43 13.61
N ILE A 317 2.25 -7.61 13.41
CA ILE A 317 1.64 -7.56 12.07
C ILE A 317 1.88 -6.20 11.41
N SER A 318 1.71 -5.10 12.14
CA SER A 318 1.93 -3.74 11.60
C SER A 318 3.38 -3.50 11.19
N ILE A 319 4.35 -3.98 11.99
CA ILE A 319 5.79 -3.88 11.67
C ILE A 319 6.13 -4.73 10.46
N VAL A 320 5.58 -5.94 10.37
CA VAL A 320 5.75 -6.82 9.21
C VAL A 320 5.20 -6.16 7.95
N ILE A 321 3.98 -5.61 8.00
CA ILE A 321 3.38 -4.88 6.86
C ILE A 321 4.23 -3.67 6.48
N LEU A 322 4.72 -2.89 7.45
CA LEU A 322 5.57 -1.73 7.20
C LEU A 322 6.91 -2.15 6.57
N TYR A 323 7.52 -3.23 7.05
CA TYR A 323 8.73 -3.78 6.47
C TYR A 323 8.50 -4.27 5.04
N LEU A 324 7.39 -4.95 4.76
CA LEU A 324 7.07 -5.42 3.42
C LEU A 324 6.75 -4.25 2.47
N ARG A 325 6.05 -3.22 2.96
CA ARG A 325 5.69 -2.04 2.16
C ARG A 325 6.88 -1.12 1.85
N PHE A 326 7.86 -1.02 2.76
CA PHE A 326 8.94 -0.03 2.69
C PHE A 326 10.36 -0.58 2.71
N GLY A 327 10.53 -1.90 2.92
CA GLY A 327 11.79 -2.63 3.04
C GLY A 327 12.57 -2.71 1.74
N ALA A 328 13.89 -2.73 1.89
CA ALA A 328 14.86 -2.48 0.84
C ALA A 328 15.34 -3.78 0.18
N GLN A 329 14.71 -4.20 -0.93
CA GLN A 329 15.37 -4.65 -2.16
C GLN A 329 14.32 -5.19 -3.15
N VAL A 330 14.38 -4.67 -4.37
CA VAL A 330 14.02 -5.34 -5.63
C VAL A 330 12.61 -5.93 -5.72
N LEU A 331 11.71 -5.16 -6.35
CA LEU A 331 10.47 -5.59 -6.99
C LEU A 331 9.60 -6.59 -6.23
N GLN A 332 8.67 -6.09 -5.42
CA GLN A 332 7.29 -6.52 -5.56
C GLN A 332 6.33 -5.45 -5.05
N ASP A 333 5.50 -4.99 -5.98
CA ASP A 333 4.37 -4.12 -5.72
C ASP A 333 3.45 -4.77 -4.68
N ASN A 334 2.83 -3.92 -3.86
CA ASN A 334 1.63 -4.18 -3.07
C ASN A 334 1.40 -5.65 -2.69
N PHE A 335 1.83 -5.99 -1.47
CA PHE A 335 1.82 -7.27 -0.74
C PHE A 335 0.55 -8.16 -0.81
N VAL A 336 -0.47 -7.82 -1.61
CA VAL A 336 -1.63 -8.66 -1.91
C VAL A 336 -1.46 -9.45 -3.22
N ALA A 337 -0.54 -9.07 -4.12
CA ALA A 337 -0.40 -9.71 -5.44
C ALA A 337 0.53 -10.94 -5.50
N GLU A 338 1.29 -11.23 -4.43
CA GLU A 338 2.38 -12.22 -4.50
C GLU A 338 2.26 -13.40 -3.53
N LEU A 339 1.09 -13.59 -2.88
CA LEU A 339 0.89 -14.74 -2.00
C LEU A 339 0.48 -16.03 -2.73
N SER A 340 0.73 -16.17 -4.03
CA SER A 340 0.56 -17.45 -4.72
C SER A 340 1.31 -17.51 -6.05
N THR A 341 2.60 -17.87 -6.04
CA THR A 341 3.21 -18.76 -7.07
C THR A 341 4.67 -19.03 -6.72
N HIS A 342 4.91 -19.88 -5.72
CA HIS A 342 6.12 -20.71 -5.69
C HIS A 342 5.66 -22.17 -5.57
N TYR A 343 5.10 -22.72 -6.66
CA TYR A 343 5.11 -24.17 -6.84
C TYR A 343 6.45 -24.54 -7.45
N GLN A 344 7.38 -24.97 -6.60
CA GLN A 344 8.49 -25.80 -7.07
C GLN A 344 7.89 -27.12 -7.54
N ASN A 345 7.66 -27.26 -8.85
CA ASN A 345 7.58 -28.58 -9.44
C ASN A 345 9.00 -29.15 -9.43
N TYR A 346 9.28 -29.98 -8.42
CA TYR A 346 10.34 -30.98 -8.55
C TYR A 346 9.85 -32.04 -9.53
N ILE A 347 10.65 -32.30 -10.57
CA ILE A 347 10.57 -33.50 -11.40
C ILE A 347 10.87 -34.71 -10.53
#